data_AF-C9JH95-F1
#
_entry.id   AF-C9JH95-F1
#
_cell.length_a   1.000
_cell.length_b   1.000
_cell.length_c   1.000
_cell.angle_alpha   90.00
_cell.angle_beta   90.00
_cell.angle_gamma   90.00
#
_symmetry.space_group_name_H-M   'P 1'
#
loop_
_entity.id
_entity.type
_entity.pdbx_description
1 polymer ?
#
loop_
_entity_poly.entity_id
_entity_poly.type
_entity_poly.pdbx_seq_one_letter_code
_entity_poly.pdbx_strand_id
1 'polypeptide(L)'
;MGEKLELRLKSPVGAEPAVYPWPLPVYDKHHDAAHEIIETIRWVCEEIPDLKLAMENYVLIDYDTKSFESMQRLCDKYNRAIDSIHQLQVYNHSVTDPEKLNNYEPFSPEVYGETSFDLVAQMIDEIKMTDDDLFVDLGSGVGQVVLQVAAATNCKHHYGVEKADIPAKYAETMDREFRKWMKWYGKKHAEYTLERGDFLSEEWRERI
;
A
#
# COMPACT_ATOMS: atom_id res chain seq x y z
N MET A 1 -0.61 -26.07 18.21
CA MET A 1 0.11 -26.30 16.94
C MET A 1 0.86 -25.00 16.67
N GLY A 2 2.18 -24.95 16.81
CA GLY A 2 2.93 -23.70 16.70
C GLY A 2 2.87 -23.13 15.29
N GLU A 3 2.67 -21.82 15.15
CA GLU A 3 2.73 -21.16 13.85
C GLU A 3 4.11 -21.40 13.21
N LYS A 4 4.10 -21.82 11.94
CA LYS A 4 5.34 -21.94 11.17
C LYS A 4 5.74 -20.55 10.70
N LEU A 5 6.92 -20.11 11.10
CA LEU A 5 7.51 -18.86 10.64
C LEU A 5 7.88 -18.98 9.16
N GLU A 6 7.62 -17.92 8.40
CA GLU A 6 7.90 -17.83 6.97
C GLU A 6 8.22 -16.39 6.56
N LEU A 7 8.93 -16.24 5.46
CA LEU A 7 9.24 -14.98 4.80
C LEU A 7 8.52 -14.92 3.46
N ARG A 8 8.09 -13.72 3.05
CA ARG A 8 7.32 -13.52 1.82
C ARG A 8 7.91 -12.37 1.02
N LEU A 9 8.09 -12.57 -0.29
CA LEU A 9 8.44 -11.51 -1.24
C LEU A 9 7.31 -11.31 -2.26
N LYS A 10 6.77 -10.10 -2.34
CA LYS A 10 5.76 -9.71 -3.32
C LYS A 10 6.36 -9.68 -4.72
N SER A 11 5.63 -10.17 -5.70
CA SER A 11 6.04 -10.01 -7.10
C SER A 11 5.93 -8.54 -7.53
N PRO A 12 6.93 -7.98 -8.23
CA PRO A 12 6.86 -6.62 -8.78
C PRO A 12 5.75 -6.47 -9.82
N VAL A 13 5.37 -7.57 -10.47
CA VAL A 13 4.29 -7.65 -11.46
C VAL A 13 3.03 -8.29 -10.89
N GLY A 14 2.90 -8.30 -9.56
CA GLY A 14 1.70 -8.72 -8.83
C GLY A 14 1.41 -10.21 -8.74
N ALA A 15 2.17 -11.08 -9.42
CA ALA A 15 2.05 -12.53 -9.28
C ALA A 15 2.07 -13.02 -7.80
N GLU A 16 1.72 -14.30 -7.60
CA GLU A 16 1.72 -14.93 -6.28
C GLU A 16 3.07 -14.68 -5.57
N PRO A 17 3.07 -14.27 -4.28
CA PRO A 17 4.30 -14.01 -3.55
C PRO A 17 5.19 -15.27 -3.47
N ALA A 18 6.50 -15.08 -3.56
CA ALA A 18 7.44 -16.14 -3.21
C ALA A 18 7.42 -16.35 -1.69
N VAL A 19 7.24 -17.60 -1.25
CA VAL A 19 7.14 -17.97 0.17
C VAL A 19 8.31 -18.85 0.57
N TYR A 20 9.04 -18.43 1.59
CA TYR A 20 10.23 -19.11 2.11
C TYR A 20 9.99 -19.58 3.55
N PRO A 21 10.07 -20.89 3.85
CA PRO A 21 9.91 -21.38 5.21
C PRO A 21 11.11 -20.98 6.10
N TRP A 22 10.87 -20.80 7.40
CA TRP A 22 11.94 -20.63 8.38
C TRP A 22 12.13 -21.89 9.26
N PRO A 23 13.38 -22.34 9.53
CA PRO A 23 14.65 -21.78 9.07
C PRO A 23 14.84 -21.92 7.56
N LEU A 24 15.53 -20.96 6.96
CA LEU A 24 15.74 -20.89 5.51
C LEU A 24 16.48 -22.14 5.00
N PRO A 25 16.00 -22.76 3.90
CA PRO A 25 16.64 -23.94 3.36
C PRO A 25 18.02 -23.60 2.79
N VAL A 26 18.95 -24.53 3.00
CA VAL A 26 20.28 -24.52 2.38
C VAL A 26 20.22 -25.51 1.22
N TYR A 27 20.49 -25.05 0.00
CA TYR A 27 20.39 -25.88 -1.20
C TYR A 27 21.70 -26.62 -1.45
N ASP A 28 22.84 -25.93 -1.33
CA ASP A 28 24.17 -26.52 -1.44
C ASP A 28 25.20 -25.75 -0.59
N LYS A 29 26.51 -26.00 -0.80
CA LYS A 29 27.60 -25.37 -0.02
C LYS A 29 27.74 -23.85 -0.23
N HIS A 30 27.16 -23.31 -1.30
CA HIS A 30 27.31 -21.92 -1.73
C HIS A 30 25.97 -21.19 -1.90
N HIS A 31 24.85 -21.91 -1.97
CA HIS A 31 23.52 -21.36 -2.15
C HIS A 31 22.60 -21.70 -0.98
N ASP A 32 22.09 -20.67 -0.31
CA ASP A 32 20.99 -20.76 0.63
C ASP A 32 19.86 -19.79 0.22
N ALA A 33 18.66 -20.03 0.74
CA ALA A 33 17.51 -19.19 0.42
C ALA A 33 17.66 -17.74 0.93
N ALA A 34 18.56 -17.46 1.87
CA ALA A 34 18.81 -16.09 2.31
C ALA A 34 19.51 -15.28 1.21
N HIS A 35 20.52 -15.87 0.56
CA HIS A 35 21.17 -15.26 -0.60
C HIS A 35 20.21 -15.13 -1.79
N GLU A 36 19.33 -16.12 -2.00
CA GLU A 36 18.31 -16.06 -3.04
C GLU A 36 17.35 -14.86 -2.84
N ILE A 37 16.87 -14.65 -1.61
CA ILE A 37 16.02 -13.50 -1.25
C ILE A 37 16.73 -12.18 -1.55
N ILE A 38 17.98 -12.04 -1.10
CA ILE A 38 18.77 -10.80 -1.27
C ILE A 38 19.02 -10.50 -2.75
N GLU A 39 19.47 -11.49 -3.52
CA GLU A 39 19.73 -11.31 -4.95
C GLU A 39 18.43 -11.04 -5.73
N THR A 40 17.33 -11.70 -5.38
CA THR A 40 16.02 -11.40 -6.00
C THR A 40 15.62 -9.94 -5.79
N ILE A 41 15.69 -9.44 -4.55
CA ILE A 41 15.42 -8.02 -4.25
C ILE A 41 16.34 -7.12 -5.07
N ARG A 42 17.63 -7.43 -5.12
CA ARG A 42 18.62 -6.66 -5.88
C ARG A 42 18.29 -6.60 -7.37
N TRP A 43 17.96 -7.72 -7.99
CA TRP A 43 17.58 -7.78 -9.41
C TRP A 43 16.33 -6.95 -9.69
N VAL A 44 15.30 -7.04 -8.85
CA VAL A 44 14.09 -6.23 -9.03
C VAL A 44 14.37 -4.73 -8.85
N CYS A 45 15.27 -4.34 -7.93
CA CYS A 45 15.71 -2.96 -7.82
C CYS A 45 16.41 -2.47 -9.11
N GLU A 46 17.24 -3.28 -9.76
CA GLU A 46 17.85 -2.89 -11.04
C GLU A 46 16.80 -2.72 -12.17
N GLU A 47 15.71 -3.49 -12.14
CA GLU A 47 14.61 -3.37 -13.11
C GLU A 47 13.69 -2.18 -12.85
N ILE A 48 13.55 -1.76 -11.58
CA ILE A 48 12.62 -0.70 -11.16
C ILE A 48 13.39 0.40 -10.41
N PRO A 49 13.81 1.48 -11.11
CA PRO A 49 14.59 2.57 -10.51
C PRO A 49 13.95 3.19 -9.26
N ASP A 50 12.63 3.34 -9.24
CA ASP A 50 11.90 3.88 -8.09
C ASP A 50 12.01 2.95 -6.86
N LEU A 51 12.01 1.63 -7.08
CA LEU A 51 12.23 0.65 -6.03
C LEU A 51 13.67 0.71 -5.51
N LYS A 52 14.64 0.88 -6.41
CA LYS A 52 16.04 1.05 -6.04
C LYS A 52 16.22 2.26 -5.14
N LEU A 53 15.66 3.42 -5.49
CA LEU A 53 15.68 4.62 -4.65
C LEU A 53 15.00 4.39 -3.30
N ALA A 54 13.82 3.77 -3.28
CA ALA A 54 13.07 3.45 -2.07
C ALA A 54 13.83 2.48 -1.15
N MET A 55 14.60 1.56 -1.72
CA MET A 55 15.44 0.65 -0.96
C MET A 55 16.73 1.33 -0.49
N GLU A 56 17.40 2.10 -1.37
CA GLU A 56 18.69 2.77 -1.18
C GLU A 56 18.70 3.80 -0.05
N ASN A 57 17.61 4.57 0.11
CA ASN A 57 17.44 5.52 1.23
C ASN A 57 17.54 4.88 2.63
N TYR A 58 17.56 3.54 2.67
CA TYR A 58 17.62 2.73 3.87
C TYR A 58 18.66 1.57 3.73
N VAL A 59 19.47 1.52 2.67
CA VAL A 59 20.50 0.48 2.38
C VAL A 59 21.85 0.89 3.00
N LEU A 60 21.85 1.08 4.31
CA LEU A 60 23.08 1.09 5.12
C LEU A 60 22.98 0.11 6.28
N ILE A 61 22.33 -1.05 6.06
CA ILE A 61 22.10 -2.03 7.13
C ILE A 61 22.66 -3.39 6.71
N ASP A 62 23.68 -3.85 7.44
CA ASP A 62 24.11 -5.25 7.46
C ASP A 62 22.93 -6.12 7.92
N TYR A 63 22.33 -6.89 7.01
CA TYR A 63 21.29 -7.84 7.37
C TYR A 63 21.92 -9.15 7.84
N ASP A 64 21.44 -9.67 8.97
CA ASP A 64 21.87 -10.97 9.49
C ASP A 64 21.02 -12.07 8.86
N THR A 65 21.60 -12.78 7.88
CA THR A 65 20.95 -13.89 7.17
C THR A 65 20.60 -15.08 8.06
N LYS A 66 21.09 -15.12 9.30
CA LYS A 66 20.78 -16.16 10.29
C LYS A 66 19.72 -15.73 11.30
N SER A 67 19.29 -14.47 11.28
CA SER A 67 18.23 -13.93 12.14
C SER A 67 16.91 -13.79 11.39
N PHE A 68 15.85 -14.41 11.92
CA PHE A 68 14.50 -14.29 11.35
C PHE A 68 14.04 -12.83 11.32
N GLU A 69 14.18 -12.11 12.44
CA GLU A 69 13.75 -10.71 12.53
C GLU A 69 14.49 -9.81 11.53
N SER A 70 15.78 -10.07 11.27
CA SER A 70 16.56 -9.29 10.31
C SER A 70 16.06 -9.51 8.89
N MET A 71 15.88 -10.77 8.49
CA MET A 71 15.39 -11.13 7.16
C MET A 71 13.92 -10.74 6.96
N GLN A 72 13.10 -10.80 8.00
CA GLN A 72 11.71 -10.35 7.97
C GLN A 72 11.63 -8.85 7.72
N ARG A 73 12.41 -8.04 8.44
CA ARG A 73 12.47 -6.57 8.21
C ARG A 73 12.87 -6.22 6.77
N LEU A 74 13.81 -6.97 6.18
CA LEU A 74 14.20 -6.80 4.78
C LEU A 74 13.02 -7.07 3.84
N CYS A 75 12.35 -8.21 4.01
CA CYS A 75 11.20 -8.61 3.19
C CYS A 75 10.05 -7.62 3.33
N ASP A 76 9.71 -7.22 4.56
CA ASP A 76 8.62 -6.27 4.83
C ASP A 76 8.87 -4.91 4.18
N LYS A 77 10.11 -4.44 4.23
CA LYS A 77 10.52 -3.19 3.60
C LYS A 77 10.40 -3.25 2.09
N TYR A 78 10.90 -4.33 1.47
CA TYR A 78 10.73 -4.56 0.04
C TYR A 78 9.24 -4.61 -0.35
N ASN A 79 8.43 -5.36 0.40
CA ASN A 79 7.01 -5.51 0.14
C ASN A 79 6.26 -4.17 0.24
N ARG A 80 6.57 -3.34 1.23
CA ARG A 80 6.02 -1.98 1.33
C ARG A 80 6.39 -1.12 0.14
N ALA A 81 7.66 -1.15 -0.29
CA ALA A 81 8.08 -0.37 -1.44
C ALA A 81 7.41 -0.82 -2.75
N ILE A 82 7.17 -2.12 -2.93
CA ILE A 82 6.37 -2.65 -4.05
C ILE A 82 4.93 -2.12 -4.01
N ASP A 83 4.29 -2.12 -2.84
CA ASP A 83 2.93 -1.59 -2.69
C ASP A 83 2.87 -0.08 -3.03
N SER A 84 3.85 0.71 -2.58
CA SER A 84 3.94 2.14 -2.91
C SER A 84 4.02 2.36 -4.42
N ILE A 85 4.77 1.52 -5.14
CA ILE A 85 4.92 1.61 -6.59
C ILE A 85 3.61 1.27 -7.31
N HIS A 86 2.91 0.21 -6.88
CA HIS A 86 1.61 -0.13 -7.45
C HIS A 86 0.58 0.98 -7.22
N GLN A 87 0.61 1.63 -6.06
CA GLN A 87 -0.25 2.79 -5.80
C GLN A 87 0.10 3.99 -6.66
N LEU A 88 1.39 4.30 -6.80
CA LEU A 88 1.84 5.40 -7.65
C LEU A 88 1.43 5.18 -9.12
N GLN A 89 1.41 3.94 -9.59
CA GLN A 89 0.90 3.59 -10.91
C GLN A 89 -0.60 3.90 -11.04
N VAL A 90 -1.42 3.50 -10.06
CA VAL A 90 -2.85 3.84 -10.03
C VAL A 90 -3.06 5.35 -10.05
N TYR A 91 -2.28 6.09 -9.25
CA TYR A 91 -2.32 7.55 -9.21
C TYR A 91 -1.98 8.18 -10.56
N ASN A 92 -0.84 7.85 -11.15
CA ASN A 92 -0.37 8.42 -12.40
C ASN A 92 -1.31 8.14 -13.58
N HIS A 93 -2.01 7.00 -13.57
CA HIS A 93 -3.02 6.68 -14.57
C HIS A 93 -4.38 7.38 -14.35
N SER A 94 -4.63 7.88 -13.14
CA SER A 94 -5.93 8.45 -12.76
C SER A 94 -5.90 9.98 -12.68
N VAL A 95 -4.83 10.55 -12.15
CA VAL A 95 -4.64 11.99 -11.98
C VAL A 95 -3.83 12.52 -13.16
N THR A 96 -4.55 13.01 -14.17
CA THR A 96 -3.93 13.52 -15.40
C THR A 96 -3.35 14.92 -15.27
N ASP A 97 -3.83 15.69 -14.29
CA ASP A 97 -3.45 17.09 -14.09
C ASP A 97 -3.41 17.39 -12.57
N PRO A 98 -2.24 17.17 -11.93
CA PRO A 98 -2.06 17.35 -10.49
C PRO A 98 -2.19 18.82 -10.05
N GLU A 99 -1.93 19.79 -10.93
CA GLU A 99 -2.04 21.21 -10.58
C GLU A 99 -3.50 21.60 -10.24
N LYS A 100 -4.48 20.91 -10.83
CA LYS A 100 -5.90 21.10 -10.47
C LYS A 100 -6.24 20.64 -9.06
N LEU A 101 -5.47 19.71 -8.49
CA LEU A 101 -5.65 19.32 -7.09
C LEU A 101 -5.20 20.46 -6.17
N ASN A 102 -4.24 21.27 -6.59
CA ASN A 102 -3.70 22.41 -5.83
C ASN A 102 -4.57 23.68 -5.87
N ASN A 103 -5.70 23.67 -6.60
CA ASN A 103 -6.59 24.81 -6.73
C ASN A 103 -7.59 24.89 -5.56
N TYR A 104 -7.08 25.12 -4.35
CA TYR A 104 -7.88 25.41 -3.16
C TYR A 104 -7.65 26.86 -2.71
N GLU A 105 -8.67 27.47 -2.11
CA GLU A 105 -8.48 28.75 -1.44
C GLU A 105 -7.52 28.56 -0.25
N PRO A 106 -6.45 29.37 -0.14
CA PRO A 106 -5.60 29.38 1.05
C PRO A 106 -6.47 29.58 2.30
N PHE A 107 -6.26 28.75 3.32
CA PHE A 107 -7.02 28.73 4.60
C PHE A 107 -8.42 28.11 4.57
N SER A 108 -8.81 27.40 3.50
CA SER A 108 -9.97 26.51 3.49
C SER A 108 -9.64 25.10 4.02
N PRO A 109 -10.61 24.29 4.49
CA PRO A 109 -10.41 22.87 4.81
C PRO A 109 -10.00 21.99 3.61
N GLU A 110 -9.91 22.56 2.41
CA GLU A 110 -9.74 21.87 1.13
C GLU A 110 -8.26 21.74 0.71
N VAL A 111 -7.31 22.03 1.63
CA VAL A 111 -5.88 21.88 1.35
C VAL A 111 -5.55 20.41 1.17
N TYR A 112 -5.31 20.02 -0.08
CA TYR A 112 -4.86 18.68 -0.45
C TYR A 112 -3.42 18.47 0.06
N GLY A 113 -3.29 17.76 1.18
CA GLY A 113 -2.02 17.23 1.66
C GLY A 113 -1.94 15.77 1.29
N GLU A 114 -1.09 15.40 0.33
CA GLU A 114 -0.84 13.99 0.05
C GLU A 114 -0.26 13.33 1.30
N THR A 115 -1.08 12.52 1.97
CA THR A 115 -0.63 11.71 3.09
C THR A 115 0.34 10.67 2.55
N SER A 116 1.55 10.63 3.11
CA SER A 116 2.59 9.67 2.70
C SER A 116 2.11 8.23 2.89
N PHE A 117 2.34 7.38 1.89
CA PHE A 117 2.10 5.93 1.95
C PHE A 117 2.65 5.30 3.24
N ASP A 118 3.84 5.71 3.66
CA ASP A 118 4.50 5.17 4.86
C ASP A 118 3.74 5.48 6.14
N LEU A 119 3.11 6.65 6.23
CA LEU A 119 2.33 7.04 7.40
C LEU A 119 1.04 6.21 7.50
N VAL A 120 0.38 5.97 6.37
CA VAL A 120 -0.80 5.11 6.31
C VAL A 120 -0.43 3.66 6.64
N ALA A 121 0.70 3.17 6.13
CA ALA A 121 1.19 1.83 6.47
C ALA A 121 1.48 1.69 7.97
N GLN A 122 2.14 2.68 8.58
CA GLN A 122 2.39 2.70 10.01
C GLN A 122 1.07 2.70 10.82
N MET A 123 0.10 3.50 10.39
CA MET A 123 -1.23 3.53 11.01
C MET A 123 -1.91 2.16 10.97
N ILE A 124 -1.85 1.46 9.83
CA ILE A 124 -2.42 0.11 9.67
C ILE A 124 -1.76 -0.88 10.64
N ASP A 125 -0.43 -0.85 10.74
CA ASP A 125 0.35 -1.74 11.60
C ASP A 125 0.04 -1.52 13.10
N GLU A 126 -0.22 -0.27 13.51
CA GLU A 126 -0.49 0.11 14.89
C GLU A 126 -1.95 -0.19 15.32
N ILE A 127 -2.93 0.10 14.46
CA ILE A 127 -4.37 0.05 14.83
C ILE A 127 -4.93 -1.38 14.80
N LYS A 128 -4.31 -2.32 14.06
CA LYS A 128 -4.73 -3.74 13.96
C LYS A 128 -6.23 -3.93 13.74
N MET A 129 -6.71 -3.47 12.59
CA MET A 129 -8.12 -3.56 12.23
C MET A 129 -8.58 -5.00 11.95
N THR A 130 -9.84 -5.28 12.24
CA THR A 130 -10.52 -6.58 12.13
C THR A 130 -11.73 -6.50 11.20
N ASP A 131 -12.35 -7.63 10.90
CA ASP A 131 -13.55 -7.72 10.05
C ASP A 131 -14.84 -7.19 10.71
N ASP A 132 -14.79 -6.83 11.99
CA ASP A 132 -15.85 -6.11 12.69
C ASP A 132 -15.74 -4.59 12.55
N ASP A 133 -14.59 -4.08 12.08
CA ASP A 133 -14.32 -2.65 12.00
C ASP A 133 -14.83 -2.01 10.70
N LEU A 134 -15.14 -0.72 10.77
CA LEU A 134 -15.47 0.14 9.63
C LEU A 134 -14.43 1.25 9.54
N PHE A 135 -13.81 1.41 8.37
CA PHE A 135 -12.86 2.47 8.12
C PHE A 135 -13.53 3.62 7.36
N VAL A 136 -13.32 4.86 7.78
CA VAL A 136 -13.85 6.05 7.11
C VAL A 136 -12.78 7.13 7.03
N ASP A 137 -12.52 7.62 5.82
CA ASP A 137 -11.65 8.76 5.54
C ASP A 137 -12.50 10.00 5.22
N LEU A 138 -12.45 11.00 6.11
CA LEU A 138 -13.25 12.23 6.04
C LEU A 138 -12.46 13.33 5.34
N GLY A 139 -12.88 13.71 4.13
CA GLY A 139 -12.06 14.57 3.26
C GLY A 139 -11.04 13.75 2.49
N SER A 140 -11.47 12.65 1.87
CA SER A 140 -10.59 11.62 1.31
C SER A 140 -9.80 12.04 0.08
N GLY A 141 -10.05 13.24 -0.47
CA GLY A 141 -9.41 13.72 -1.69
C GLY A 141 -9.65 12.77 -2.86
N VAL A 142 -8.56 12.33 -3.51
CA VAL A 142 -8.61 11.36 -4.61
C VAL A 142 -8.82 9.91 -4.12
N GLY A 143 -8.87 9.66 -2.82
CA GLY A 143 -9.21 8.36 -2.21
C GLY A 143 -8.02 7.42 -1.96
N GLN A 144 -6.77 7.90 -2.05
CA GLN A 144 -5.58 7.06 -1.94
C GLN A 144 -5.49 6.28 -0.60
N VAL A 145 -5.85 6.91 0.52
CA VAL A 145 -5.77 6.30 1.85
C VAL A 145 -6.78 5.15 1.96
N VAL A 146 -8.02 5.38 1.51
CA VAL A 146 -9.07 4.34 1.49
C VAL A 146 -8.64 3.14 0.66
N LEU A 147 -8.05 3.36 -0.53
CA LEU A 147 -7.58 2.27 -1.38
C LEU A 147 -6.43 1.50 -0.73
N GLN A 148 -5.51 2.19 -0.05
CA GLN A 148 -4.41 1.57 0.68
C GLN A 148 -4.92 0.68 1.82
N VAL A 149 -5.80 1.22 2.67
CA VAL A 149 -6.35 0.49 3.82
C VAL A 149 -7.21 -0.68 3.34
N ALA A 150 -8.00 -0.52 2.29
CA ALA A 150 -8.78 -1.60 1.70
C ALA A 150 -7.91 -2.70 1.06
N ALA A 151 -6.72 -2.37 0.55
CA ALA A 151 -5.78 -3.36 0.03
C ALA A 151 -5.05 -4.14 1.13
N ALA A 152 -4.85 -3.52 2.30
CA ALA A 152 -3.97 -4.02 3.36
C ALA A 152 -4.73 -4.61 4.55
N THR A 153 -6.02 -4.32 4.71
CA THR A 153 -6.81 -4.72 5.87
C THR A 153 -8.08 -5.47 5.43
N ASN A 154 -8.71 -6.12 6.42
CA ASN A 154 -9.91 -6.92 6.21
C ASN A 154 -11.14 -6.29 6.87
N CYS A 155 -11.17 -4.96 7.03
CA CYS A 155 -12.33 -4.28 7.61
C CYS A 155 -13.61 -4.64 6.84
N LYS A 156 -14.73 -4.59 7.54
CA LYS A 156 -16.05 -4.88 6.97
C LYS A 156 -16.33 -4.05 5.73
N HIS A 157 -15.99 -2.76 5.80
CA HIS A 157 -16.12 -1.81 4.72
C HIS A 157 -15.20 -0.61 4.92
N HIS A 158 -14.83 0.04 3.83
CA HIS A 158 -14.02 1.25 3.82
C HIS A 158 -14.75 2.37 3.06
N TYR A 159 -14.84 3.55 3.64
CA TYR A 159 -15.49 4.70 3.01
C TYR A 159 -14.49 5.85 2.86
N GLY A 160 -14.56 6.53 1.72
CA GLY A 160 -13.98 7.85 1.54
C GLY A 160 -15.07 8.82 1.14
N VAL A 161 -15.14 9.96 1.82
CA VAL A 161 -16.07 11.03 1.48
C VAL A 161 -15.29 12.29 1.14
N GLU A 162 -15.51 12.81 -0.06
CA GLU A 162 -14.89 14.05 -0.54
C GLU A 162 -15.96 15.03 -1.03
N LYS A 163 -15.85 16.29 -0.59
CA LYS A 163 -16.81 17.34 -0.91
C LYS A 163 -16.48 18.02 -2.24
N ALA A 164 -15.20 18.27 -2.50
CA ALA A 164 -14.73 19.04 -3.64
C ALA A 164 -14.85 18.25 -4.95
N ASP A 165 -15.38 18.91 -5.97
CA ASP A 165 -15.75 18.31 -7.26
C ASP A 165 -14.57 17.69 -8.00
N ILE A 166 -13.43 18.38 -8.00
CA ILE A 166 -12.22 17.96 -8.72
C ILE A 166 -11.63 16.67 -8.12
N PRO A 167 -11.26 16.61 -6.83
CA PRO A 167 -10.72 15.40 -6.24
C PRO A 167 -11.73 14.25 -6.26
N ALA A 168 -13.03 14.51 -6.01
CA ALA A 168 -14.06 13.48 -6.14
C ALA A 168 -14.16 12.91 -7.57
N LYS A 169 -13.97 13.75 -8.60
CA LYS A 169 -13.96 13.27 -9.99
C LYS A 169 -12.74 12.40 -10.30
N TYR A 170 -11.58 12.75 -9.75
CA TYR A 170 -10.41 11.90 -9.84
C TYR A 170 -10.57 10.60 -9.04
N ALA A 171 -11.24 10.64 -7.88
CA ALA A 171 -11.55 9.47 -7.06
C ALA A 171 -12.36 8.41 -7.83
N GLU A 172 -13.33 8.81 -8.67
CA GLU A 172 -14.03 7.88 -9.56
C GLU A 172 -13.08 7.16 -10.55
N THR A 173 -12.02 7.83 -10.98
CA THR A 173 -11.03 7.26 -11.91
C THR A 173 -10.03 6.37 -11.16
N MET A 174 -9.59 6.81 -9.98
CA MET A 174 -8.79 6.02 -9.05
C MET A 174 -9.49 4.71 -8.72
N ASP A 175 -10.79 4.72 -8.43
CA ASP A 175 -11.57 3.50 -8.20
C ASP A 175 -11.52 2.52 -9.39
N ARG A 176 -11.78 3.01 -10.61
CA ARG A 176 -11.75 2.17 -11.81
C ARG A 176 -10.37 1.59 -12.07
N GLU A 177 -9.33 2.42 -11.99
CA GLU A 177 -7.95 2.02 -12.22
C GLU A 177 -7.47 1.05 -11.13
N PHE A 178 -7.75 1.33 -9.86
CA PHE A 178 -7.39 0.44 -8.76
C PHE A 178 -8.01 -0.94 -8.93
N ARG A 179 -9.31 -1.04 -9.19
CA ARG A 179 -9.96 -2.35 -9.42
C ARG A 179 -9.38 -3.07 -10.63
N LYS A 180 -9.05 -2.34 -11.70
CA LYS A 180 -8.43 -2.89 -12.91
C LYS A 180 -7.05 -3.46 -12.58
N TRP A 181 -6.21 -2.70 -11.89
CA TRP A 181 -4.85 -3.09 -11.52
C TRP A 181 -4.84 -4.22 -10.49
N MET A 182 -5.67 -4.17 -9.46
CA MET A 182 -5.79 -5.26 -8.49
C MET A 182 -6.19 -6.57 -9.17
N LYS A 183 -7.12 -6.54 -10.13
CA LYS A 183 -7.45 -7.70 -10.97
C LYS A 183 -6.29 -8.14 -11.86
N TRP A 184 -5.61 -7.21 -12.51
CA TRP A 184 -4.47 -7.49 -13.39
C TRP A 184 -3.33 -8.17 -12.63
N TYR A 185 -3.03 -7.67 -11.43
CA TYR A 185 -2.05 -8.21 -10.50
C TYR A 185 -2.57 -9.44 -9.73
N GLY A 186 -3.84 -9.84 -9.86
CA GLY A 186 -4.40 -10.97 -9.11
C GLY A 186 -4.44 -10.75 -7.58
N LYS A 187 -4.39 -9.50 -7.10
CA LYS A 187 -4.47 -9.16 -5.68
C LYS A 187 -5.92 -8.97 -5.24
N LYS A 188 -6.22 -9.40 -4.01
CA LYS A 188 -7.50 -9.14 -3.36
C LYS A 188 -7.45 -7.80 -2.63
N HIS A 189 -8.61 -7.17 -2.49
CA HIS A 189 -8.84 -6.02 -1.63
C HIS A 189 -10.21 -6.19 -0.96
N ALA A 190 -10.39 -5.57 0.20
CA ALA A 190 -11.67 -5.50 0.89
C ALA A 190 -12.67 -4.58 0.16
N GLU A 191 -13.92 -4.60 0.60
CA GLU A 191 -14.95 -3.72 0.04
C GLU A 191 -14.70 -2.26 0.44
N TYR A 192 -14.86 -1.36 -0.52
CA TYR A 192 -14.73 0.07 -0.30
C TYR A 192 -15.65 0.87 -1.23
N THR A 193 -15.99 2.09 -0.80
CA THR A 193 -16.75 3.07 -1.57
C THR A 193 -16.11 4.46 -1.46
N LEU A 194 -15.89 5.12 -2.59
CA LEU A 194 -15.51 6.53 -2.66
C LEU A 194 -16.73 7.33 -3.08
N GLU A 195 -17.20 8.22 -2.22
CA GLU A 195 -18.44 8.96 -2.38
C GLU A 195 -18.17 10.46 -2.43
N ARG A 196 -18.87 11.17 -3.33
CA ARG A 196 -18.92 12.63 -3.27
C ARG A 196 -19.96 13.05 -2.24
N GLY A 197 -19.56 13.80 -1.23
CA GLY A 197 -20.45 14.20 -0.15
C GLY A 197 -19.83 15.18 0.84
N ASP A 198 -20.68 15.77 1.68
CA ASP A 198 -20.23 16.59 2.81
C ASP A 198 -20.28 15.72 4.07
N PHE A 199 -19.12 15.44 4.66
CA PHE A 199 -19.04 14.65 5.89
C PHE A 199 -19.64 15.33 7.12
N LEU A 200 -19.97 16.63 7.04
CA LEU A 200 -20.69 17.35 8.08
C LEU A 200 -22.22 17.23 7.97
N SER A 201 -22.73 16.51 6.96
CA SER A 201 -24.16 16.29 6.78
C SER A 201 -24.75 15.37 7.87
N GLU A 202 -26.05 15.49 8.10
CA GLU A 202 -26.77 14.62 9.05
C GLU A 202 -26.73 13.15 8.61
N GLU A 203 -26.68 12.87 7.30
CA GLU A 203 -26.54 11.51 6.77
C GLU A 203 -25.26 10.83 7.28
N TRP A 204 -24.13 11.54 7.26
CA TRP A 204 -22.88 10.99 7.78
C TRP A 204 -22.92 10.86 9.29
N ARG A 205 -23.53 11.79 10.04
CA ARG A 205 -23.71 11.65 11.50
C ARG A 205 -24.51 10.42 11.92
N GLU A 206 -25.43 9.96 11.08
CA GLU A 206 -26.21 8.74 11.37
C GLU A 206 -25.49 7.45 10.94
N ARG A 207 -24.45 7.56 10.10
CA ARG A 207 -23.71 6.43 9.50
C ARG A 207 -22.49 6.00 10.32
N ILE A 208 -21.85 6.93 11.04
CA ILE A 208 -20.70 6.73 11.93
C ILE A 208 -21.13 6.80 13.40
#